data_AF-A0A3E0DSL5-F1
#
_entry.id   AF-A0A3E0DSL5-F1
#
_cell.length_a   1.000
_cell.length_b   1.000
_cell.length_c   1.000
_cell.angle_alpha   90.00
_cell.angle_beta   90.00
_cell.angle_gamma   90.00
#
_symmetry.space_group_name_H-M   'P 1'
#
loop_
_entity.id
_entity.type
_entity.pdbx_description
1 polymer ?
#
loop_
_entity_poly.entity_id
_entity_poly.type
_entity_poly.pdbx_seq_one_letter_code
_entity_poly.pdbx_strand_id
1 'polypeptide(L)'
;MLRASGITTVTIDYQIAQIDAMRMKNVRSYFGDVTSPHLLRTAGIEQATALVIAIDDKVSTTQLVSHVKQMYPDIKVITRAFDRSHYYQKAKGADVIVCETFYSALELGSLSLSTLGIKPEAIDALKSAYIDIENDHKDKLYGAWQTASGDKHLSPQYREWLINIEKALTEAATHHRQ
;
A
#
# COMPACT_ATOMS: atom_id res chain seq x y z
N MET A 1 -0.54 -13.71 8.92
CA MET A 1 0.51 -13.03 9.72
C MET A 1 -0.03 -12.55 11.06
N LEU A 2 -0.88 -11.50 11.14
CA LEU A 2 -1.38 -10.97 12.42
C LEU A 2 -1.87 -12.04 13.42
N ARG A 3 -2.81 -12.89 12.98
CA ARG A 3 -3.34 -13.96 13.84
C ARG A 3 -2.32 -15.04 14.18
N ALA A 4 -1.42 -15.36 13.25
CA ALA A 4 -0.33 -16.31 13.52
C ALA A 4 0.64 -15.76 14.57
N SER A 5 0.74 -14.44 14.69
CA SER A 5 1.45 -13.73 15.75
C SER A 5 0.63 -13.54 17.03
N GLY A 6 -0.52 -14.20 17.17
CA GLY A 6 -1.38 -14.10 18.37
C GLY A 6 -2.19 -12.81 18.49
N ILE A 7 -2.20 -11.96 17.47
CA ILE A 7 -2.92 -10.67 17.50
C ILE A 7 -4.41 -10.92 17.24
N THR A 8 -5.25 -10.39 18.13
CA THR A 8 -6.71 -10.42 17.97
C THR A 8 -7.16 -9.38 16.94
N THR A 9 -8.02 -9.78 16.02
CA THR A 9 -8.54 -8.91 14.95
C THR A 9 -10.06 -8.91 14.94
N VAL A 10 -10.62 -7.78 14.53
CA VAL A 10 -12.03 -7.64 14.15
C VAL A 10 -12.07 -7.34 12.66
N THR A 11 -13.01 -7.95 11.93
CA THR A 11 -13.17 -7.70 10.48
C THR A 11 -14.54 -7.11 10.18
N ILE A 12 -14.59 -6.24 9.18
CA ILE A 12 -15.83 -5.68 8.63
C ILE A 12 -15.77 -5.90 7.12
N ASP A 13 -16.83 -6.46 6.54
CA ASP A 13 -16.89 -6.74 5.10
C ASP A 13 -18.35 -6.64 4.59
N TYR A 14 -18.50 -6.29 3.32
CA TYR A 14 -19.79 -6.24 2.63
C TYR A 14 -20.16 -7.57 1.97
N GLN A 15 -19.24 -8.55 1.91
CA GLN A 15 -19.46 -9.87 1.35
C GLN A 15 -19.75 -10.87 2.47
N ILE A 16 -20.98 -11.41 2.50
CA ILE A 16 -21.40 -12.41 3.50
C ILE A 16 -20.46 -13.62 3.49
N ALA A 17 -20.05 -14.09 2.30
CA ALA A 17 -19.13 -15.23 2.18
C ALA A 17 -17.79 -14.99 2.89
N GLN A 18 -17.25 -13.76 2.86
CA GLN A 18 -16.02 -13.41 3.59
C GLN A 18 -16.26 -13.40 5.09
N ILE A 19 -17.40 -12.88 5.54
CA ILE A 19 -17.80 -12.87 6.95
C ILE A 19 -17.92 -14.30 7.50
N ASP A 20 -18.58 -15.20 6.78
CA ASP A 20 -18.73 -16.59 7.19
C ASP A 20 -17.38 -17.31 7.23
N ALA A 21 -16.51 -17.07 6.24
CA ALA A 21 -15.15 -17.59 6.23
C ALA A 21 -14.31 -17.12 7.43
N MET A 22 -14.51 -15.87 7.89
CA MET A 22 -13.82 -15.34 9.05
C MET A 22 -14.40 -15.87 10.37
N ARG A 23 -15.72 -16.00 10.46
CA ARG A 23 -16.41 -16.57 11.64
C ARG A 23 -16.05 -18.03 11.87
N MET A 24 -15.94 -18.84 10.81
CA MET A 24 -15.45 -20.23 10.90
C MET A 24 -14.05 -20.31 11.54
N LYS A 25 -13.25 -19.25 11.39
CA LYS A 25 -11.91 -19.15 11.95
C LYS A 25 -11.90 -18.45 13.32
N ASN A 26 -13.07 -18.31 13.97
CA ASN A 26 -13.27 -17.62 15.25
C ASN A 26 -12.81 -16.16 15.26
N VAL A 27 -12.97 -15.45 14.12
CA VAL A 27 -12.73 -14.01 14.05
C VAL A 27 -14.05 -13.28 14.28
N ARG A 28 -14.04 -12.24 15.13
CA ARG A 28 -15.21 -11.37 15.30
C ARG A 28 -15.40 -10.57 14.02
N SER A 29 -16.57 -10.71 13.39
CA SER A 29 -16.82 -10.20 12.04
C SER A 29 -18.20 -9.58 11.91
N TYR A 30 -18.24 -8.37 11.33
CA TYR A 30 -19.45 -7.57 11.13
C TYR A 30 -19.73 -7.40 9.64
N PHE A 31 -20.98 -7.63 9.26
CA PHE A 31 -21.44 -7.41 7.89
C PHE A 31 -21.98 -5.98 7.75
N GLY A 32 -21.55 -5.25 6.71
CA GLY A 32 -22.15 -3.96 6.37
C GLY A 32 -21.20 -3.00 5.66
N ASP A 33 -21.66 -1.76 5.52
CA ASP A 33 -20.90 -0.67 4.91
C ASP A 33 -19.76 -0.20 5.82
N VAL A 34 -18.53 -0.42 5.37
CA VAL A 34 -17.28 -0.06 6.08
C VAL A 34 -17.11 1.45 6.29
N THR A 35 -17.84 2.28 5.54
CA THR A 35 -17.81 3.74 5.70
C THR A 35 -18.76 4.23 6.80
N SER A 36 -19.63 3.36 7.34
CA SER A 36 -20.59 3.70 8.38
C SER A 36 -19.91 3.97 9.74
N PRO A 37 -20.00 5.20 10.29
CA PRO A 37 -19.42 5.51 11.59
C PRO A 37 -20.02 4.69 12.74
N HIS A 38 -21.28 4.29 12.63
CA HIS A 38 -21.92 3.41 13.60
C HIS A 38 -21.29 2.01 13.59
N LEU A 39 -21.05 1.45 12.40
CA LEU A 39 -20.45 0.13 12.26
C LEU A 39 -19.01 0.10 12.79
N LEU A 40 -18.23 1.15 12.51
CA LEU A 40 -16.86 1.29 13.03
C LEU A 40 -16.83 1.32 14.57
N ARG A 41 -17.74 2.07 15.20
CA ARG A 41 -17.88 2.10 16.67
C ARG A 41 -18.29 0.75 17.23
N THR A 42 -19.27 0.08 16.64
CA THR A 42 -19.71 -1.25 17.04
C THR A 42 -18.58 -2.29 16.91
N ALA A 43 -17.68 -2.11 15.93
CA ALA A 43 -16.49 -2.92 15.76
C ALA A 43 -15.34 -2.60 16.75
N GLY A 44 -15.51 -1.56 17.59
CA GLY A 44 -14.55 -1.17 18.62
C GLY A 44 -13.40 -0.30 18.11
N ILE A 45 -13.63 0.53 17.09
CA ILE A 45 -12.58 1.41 16.54
C ILE A 45 -11.94 2.31 17.60
N GLU A 46 -12.71 2.79 18.58
CA GLU A 46 -12.25 3.66 19.67
C GLU A 46 -11.18 3.02 20.57
N GLN A 47 -11.11 1.68 20.61
CA GLN A 47 -10.11 0.94 21.37
C GLN A 47 -9.04 0.29 20.48
N ALA A 48 -9.12 0.49 19.16
CA ALA A 48 -8.22 -0.14 18.21
C ALA A 48 -6.88 0.60 18.15
N THR A 49 -5.78 -0.16 18.18
CA THR A 49 -4.43 0.40 17.97
C THR A 49 -4.18 0.80 16.52
N ALA A 50 -4.78 0.06 15.58
CA ALA A 50 -4.62 0.30 14.16
C ALA A 50 -5.88 -0.09 13.38
N LEU A 51 -6.13 0.65 12.29
CA LEU A 51 -7.12 0.31 11.28
C LEU A 51 -6.40 -0.10 9.99
N VAL A 52 -6.64 -1.33 9.54
CA VAL A 52 -6.18 -1.82 8.24
C VAL A 52 -7.32 -1.71 7.23
N ILE A 53 -7.14 -0.91 6.18
CA ILE A 53 -8.14 -0.74 5.13
C ILE A 53 -7.70 -1.47 3.86
N ALA A 54 -8.38 -2.57 3.56
CA ALA A 54 -8.06 -3.50 2.47
C ALA A 54 -9.26 -3.72 1.52
N ILE A 55 -9.96 -2.63 1.16
CA ILE A 55 -11.10 -2.68 0.21
C ILE A 55 -10.69 -2.28 -1.21
N ASP A 56 -11.51 -2.62 -2.19
CA ASP A 56 -11.30 -2.33 -3.62
C ASP A 56 -11.67 -0.91 -4.01
N ASP A 57 -12.76 -0.39 -3.46
CA ASP A 57 -13.27 0.90 -3.88
C ASP A 57 -12.36 2.06 -3.45
N LYS A 58 -11.84 2.79 -4.44
CA LYS A 58 -10.85 3.85 -4.25
C LYS A 58 -11.43 5.05 -3.51
N VAL A 59 -12.68 5.39 -3.85
CA VAL A 59 -13.40 6.54 -3.28
C VAL A 59 -13.69 6.28 -1.81
N SER A 60 -14.33 5.15 -1.49
CA SER A 60 -14.65 4.72 -0.12
C SER A 60 -13.39 4.64 0.73
N THR A 61 -12.29 4.11 0.18
CA THR A 61 -11.06 4.02 0.95
C THR A 61 -10.51 5.41 1.31
N THR A 62 -10.52 6.34 0.36
CA THR A 62 -10.04 7.71 0.58
C THR A 62 -10.91 8.45 1.59
N GLN A 63 -12.24 8.30 1.48
CA GLN A 63 -13.19 8.88 2.43
C GLN A 63 -13.01 8.29 3.83
N LEU A 64 -12.85 6.97 3.95
CA LEU A 64 -12.65 6.30 5.23
C LEU A 64 -11.36 6.74 5.93
N VAL A 65 -10.25 6.84 5.19
CA VAL A 65 -8.98 7.39 5.72
C VAL A 65 -9.21 8.80 6.27
N SER A 66 -9.82 9.68 5.48
CA SER A 66 -10.07 11.07 5.90
C SER A 66 -10.95 11.12 7.15
N HIS A 67 -12.05 10.37 7.17
CA HIS A 67 -12.98 10.34 8.28
C HIS A 67 -12.31 9.83 9.57
N VAL A 68 -11.57 8.72 9.47
CA VAL A 68 -10.93 8.10 10.64
C VAL A 68 -9.84 9.01 11.20
N LYS A 69 -9.02 9.66 10.37
CA LYS A 69 -8.00 10.59 10.88
C LYS A 69 -8.57 11.85 11.51
N GLN A 70 -9.75 12.29 11.07
CA GLN A 70 -10.45 13.43 11.68
C GLN A 70 -11.08 13.05 13.04
N MET A 71 -11.71 11.88 13.12
CA MET A 71 -12.46 11.47 14.31
C MET A 71 -11.61 10.75 15.35
N TYR A 72 -10.59 10.02 14.90
CA TYR A 72 -9.74 9.16 15.73
C TYR A 72 -8.26 9.40 15.36
N PRO A 73 -7.71 10.59 15.66
CA PRO A 73 -6.38 11.00 15.20
C PRO A 73 -5.26 10.06 15.67
N ASP A 74 -5.43 9.42 16.84
CA ASP A 74 -4.45 8.52 17.46
C ASP A 74 -4.41 7.13 16.83
N ILE A 75 -5.41 6.75 16.04
CA ILE A 75 -5.44 5.44 15.38
C ILE A 75 -4.43 5.44 14.22
N LYS A 76 -3.60 4.40 14.19
CA LYS A 76 -2.70 4.16 13.06
C LYS A 76 -3.48 3.63 11.87
N VAL A 77 -3.49 4.36 10.75
CA VAL A 77 -4.21 3.94 9.53
C VAL A 77 -3.24 3.32 8.52
N ILE A 78 -3.37 2.02 8.29
CA ILE A 78 -2.61 1.26 7.28
C ILE A 78 -3.55 0.95 6.13
N THR A 79 -3.28 1.44 4.93
CA THR A 79 -4.21 1.30 3.80
C THR A 79 -3.56 0.73 2.56
N ARG A 80 -4.33 -0.10 1.85
CA ARG A 80 -4.01 -0.52 0.50
C ARG A 80 -4.29 0.61 -0.49
N ALA A 81 -3.34 0.89 -1.38
CA ALA A 81 -3.57 1.67 -2.59
C ALA A 81 -3.71 0.72 -3.78
N PHE A 82 -4.74 0.94 -4.59
CA PHE A 82 -5.00 0.13 -5.78
C PHE A 82 -3.93 0.34 -6.86
N ASP A 83 -3.56 1.60 -7.08
CA ASP A 83 -2.53 1.99 -8.03
C ASP A 83 -1.75 3.19 -7.48
N ARG A 84 -0.78 3.66 -8.27
CA ARG A 84 0.09 4.77 -7.90
C ARG A 84 -0.66 6.11 -7.82
N SER A 85 -1.69 6.33 -8.62
CA SER A 85 -2.53 7.54 -8.53
C SER A 85 -3.34 7.55 -7.23
N HIS A 86 -3.91 6.40 -6.86
CA HIS A 86 -4.62 6.20 -5.61
C HIS A 86 -3.71 6.32 -4.39
N TYR A 87 -2.46 5.85 -4.49
CA TYR A 87 -1.43 6.06 -3.48
C TYR A 87 -1.25 7.55 -3.19
N TYR A 88 -1.09 8.37 -4.23
CA TYR A 88 -0.92 9.81 -4.10
C TYR A 88 -2.15 10.52 -3.52
N GLN A 89 -3.37 10.12 -3.92
CA GLN A 89 -4.60 10.69 -3.36
C GLN A 89 -4.69 10.51 -1.83
N LYS A 90 -4.10 9.44 -1.29
CA LYS A 90 -4.12 9.08 0.13
C LYS A 90 -2.94 9.58 0.94
N ALA A 91 -1.89 10.08 0.30
CA ALA A 91 -0.65 10.51 0.94
C ALA A 91 -0.84 11.62 2.00
N LYS A 92 -2.02 12.25 2.07
CA LYS A 92 -2.33 13.31 3.05
C LYS A 92 -2.98 12.83 4.36
N GLY A 93 -3.32 11.54 4.50
CA GLY A 93 -4.06 11.09 5.69
C GLY A 93 -3.61 9.75 6.27
N ALA A 94 -3.35 8.75 5.44
CA ALA A 94 -2.97 7.45 5.96
C ALA A 94 -1.54 7.46 6.50
N ASP A 95 -1.33 6.71 7.58
CA ASP A 95 -0.03 6.59 8.21
C ASP A 95 0.94 5.68 7.45
N VAL A 96 0.41 4.63 6.85
CA VAL A 96 1.15 3.68 6.01
C VAL A 96 0.29 3.37 4.81
N ILE A 97 0.86 3.46 3.62
CA ILE A 97 0.19 3.15 2.36
C ILE A 97 1.01 2.09 1.63
N VAL A 98 0.36 1.03 1.19
CA VAL A 98 0.99 -0.04 0.40
C VAL A 98 0.25 -0.20 -0.90
N CYS A 99 0.94 -0.04 -2.04
CA CYS A 99 0.37 -0.32 -3.34
C CYS A 99 0.19 -1.83 -3.54
N GLU A 100 -0.98 -2.27 -4.01
CA GLU A 100 -1.40 -3.67 -4.01
C GLU A 100 -0.48 -4.59 -4.83
N THR A 101 0.04 -4.10 -5.96
CA THR A 101 0.82 -4.90 -6.91
C THR A 101 2.33 -4.68 -6.80
N PHE A 102 2.78 -3.70 -6.02
CA PHE A 102 4.19 -3.28 -6.00
C PHE A 102 5.13 -4.43 -5.60
N TYR A 103 4.90 -5.04 -4.45
CA TYR A 103 5.76 -6.12 -3.95
C TYR A 103 5.65 -7.40 -4.82
N SER A 104 4.47 -7.69 -5.36
CA SER A 104 4.29 -8.81 -6.29
C SER A 104 5.03 -8.61 -7.61
N ALA A 105 5.04 -7.38 -8.15
CA ALA A 105 5.80 -7.04 -9.36
C ALA A 105 7.32 -7.11 -9.10
N LEU A 106 7.77 -6.68 -7.93
CA LEU A 106 9.17 -6.81 -7.51
C LEU A 106 9.60 -8.28 -7.44
N GLU A 107 8.75 -9.14 -6.89
CA GLU A 107 9.01 -10.59 -6.84
C GLU A 107 9.01 -11.22 -8.25
N LEU A 108 8.08 -10.82 -9.12
CA LEU A 108 8.06 -11.29 -10.51
C LEU A 108 9.34 -10.90 -11.26
N GLY A 109 9.83 -9.67 -11.06
CA GLY A 109 11.11 -9.22 -11.60
C GLY A 109 12.29 -10.05 -11.08
N SER A 110 12.31 -10.32 -9.77
CA SER A 110 13.30 -11.18 -9.11
C SER A 110 13.36 -12.59 -9.73
N LEU A 111 12.20 -13.24 -9.88
CA LEU A 111 12.11 -14.56 -10.52
C LEU A 111 12.57 -14.53 -11.99
N SER A 112 12.27 -13.45 -12.70
CA SER A 112 12.72 -13.27 -14.09
C SER A 112 14.25 -13.15 -14.17
N LEU A 113 14.88 -12.37 -13.29
CA LEU A 113 16.34 -12.24 -13.20
C LEU A 113 17.01 -13.56 -12.81
N SER A 114 16.41 -14.30 -11.86
CA SER A 114 16.90 -15.63 -11.47
C SER A 114 16.88 -16.60 -12.65
N THR A 115 15.82 -16.58 -13.46
CA THR A 115 15.70 -17.40 -14.69
C THR A 115 16.78 -17.06 -15.72
N LEU A 116 17.24 -15.81 -15.75
CA LEU A 116 18.33 -15.33 -16.61
C LEU A 116 19.73 -15.61 -16.03
N GLY A 117 19.82 -16.32 -14.90
CA GLY A 117 21.09 -16.73 -14.29
C GLY A 117 21.75 -15.68 -13.41
N ILE A 118 21.04 -14.63 -13.00
CA ILE A 118 21.56 -13.65 -12.03
C ILE A 118 21.60 -14.29 -10.64
N LYS A 119 22.69 -14.05 -9.92
CA LYS A 119 22.91 -14.63 -8.58
C LYS A 119 21.91 -14.06 -7.55
N PRO A 120 21.44 -14.87 -6.58
CA PRO A 120 20.50 -14.43 -5.55
C PRO A 120 20.94 -13.18 -4.80
N GLU A 121 22.23 -13.05 -4.48
CA GLU A 121 22.76 -11.91 -3.72
C GLU A 121 22.60 -10.59 -4.49
N ALA A 122 22.82 -10.62 -5.81
CA ALA A 122 22.62 -9.45 -6.67
C ALA A 122 21.13 -9.11 -6.83
N ILE A 123 20.26 -10.12 -6.87
CA ILE A 123 18.80 -9.93 -6.92
C ILE A 123 18.30 -9.28 -5.63
N ASP A 124 18.71 -9.78 -4.47
CA ASP A 124 18.30 -9.23 -3.18
C ASP A 124 18.79 -7.79 -2.98
N ALA A 125 20.02 -7.50 -3.41
CA ALA A 125 20.55 -6.14 -3.42
C ALA A 125 19.73 -5.21 -4.33
N LEU A 126 19.38 -5.67 -5.54
CA LEU A 126 18.52 -4.92 -6.47
C LEU A 126 17.12 -4.67 -5.90
N LYS A 127 16.51 -5.68 -5.27
CA LYS A 127 15.19 -5.53 -4.64
C LYS A 127 15.23 -4.47 -3.54
N SER A 128 16.26 -4.52 -2.70
CA SER A 128 16.46 -3.55 -1.61
C SER A 128 16.65 -2.14 -2.16
N ALA A 129 17.53 -1.98 -3.15
CA ALA A 129 17.73 -0.69 -3.82
C ALA A 129 16.44 -0.14 -4.46
N TYR A 130 15.61 -0.98 -5.06
CA TYR A 130 14.33 -0.56 -5.64
C TYR A 130 13.36 -0.05 -4.58
N ILE A 131 13.27 -0.74 -3.43
CA ILE A 131 12.43 -0.33 -2.30
C ILE A 131 12.91 1.00 -1.71
N ASP A 132 14.23 1.16 -1.54
CA ASP A 132 14.82 2.37 -0.98
C ASP A 132 14.60 3.58 -1.90
N ILE A 133 14.88 3.42 -3.20
CA ILE A 133 14.63 4.46 -4.21
C ILE A 133 13.14 4.84 -4.24
N GLU A 134 12.23 3.87 -4.24
CA GLU A 134 10.79 4.14 -4.21
C GLU A 134 10.41 4.95 -2.95
N ASN A 135 10.93 4.57 -1.79
CA ASN A 135 10.65 5.24 -0.52
C ASN A 135 11.18 6.67 -0.46
N ASP A 136 12.38 6.91 -0.99
CA ASP A 136 13.01 8.24 -0.99
C ASP A 136 12.36 9.21 -1.98
N HIS A 137 11.75 8.67 -3.04
CA HIS A 137 11.19 9.48 -4.11
C HIS A 137 9.69 9.67 -4.03
N LYS A 138 8.96 8.88 -3.22
CA LYS A 138 7.49 8.94 -3.10
C LYS A 138 6.95 10.34 -2.81
N ASP A 139 7.63 11.13 -1.99
CA ASP A 139 7.19 12.49 -1.61
C ASP A 139 7.44 13.51 -2.73
N LYS A 140 8.61 13.42 -3.38
CA LYS A 140 8.95 14.26 -4.55
C LYS A 140 7.97 14.02 -5.69
N LEU A 141 7.67 12.74 -5.93
CA LEU A 141 6.66 12.31 -6.89
C LEU A 141 5.26 12.79 -6.57
N TYR A 142 4.89 12.73 -5.29
CA TYR A 142 3.60 13.24 -4.85
C TYR A 142 3.47 14.74 -5.14
N GLY A 143 4.56 15.50 -4.92
CA GLY A 143 4.66 16.91 -5.31
C GLY A 143 4.45 17.12 -6.81
N ALA A 144 5.22 16.41 -7.64
CA ALA A 144 5.12 16.51 -9.10
C ALA A 144 3.74 16.09 -9.65
N TRP A 145 3.12 15.07 -9.04
CA TRP A 145 1.77 14.60 -9.40
C TRP A 145 0.69 15.63 -9.06
N GLN A 146 0.85 16.40 -7.98
CA GLN A 146 -0.08 17.47 -7.62
C GLN A 146 0.00 18.65 -8.59
N THR A 147 1.19 18.98 -9.07
CA THR A 147 1.43 20.13 -9.97
C THR A 147 1.18 19.81 -11.44
N ALA A 148 1.01 18.54 -11.79
CA ALA A 148 0.76 18.12 -13.17
C ALA A 148 -0.64 18.53 -13.66
N SER A 149 -0.68 19.37 -14.69
CA SER A 149 -1.89 19.68 -15.47
C SER A 149 -2.10 18.63 -16.57
N GLY A 150 -3.31 18.07 -16.68
CA GLY A 150 -3.64 17.06 -17.71
C GLY A 150 -3.42 15.61 -17.24
N ASP A 151 -3.03 14.71 -18.17
CA ASP A 151 -2.73 13.32 -17.82
C ASP A 151 -1.45 13.25 -16.97
N LYS A 152 -1.67 13.00 -15.68
CA LYS A 152 -0.64 13.07 -14.64
C LYS A 152 0.46 12.03 -14.81
N HIS A 153 0.20 10.93 -15.52
CA HIS A 153 1.21 9.88 -15.78
C HIS A 153 2.11 10.19 -16.98
N LEU A 154 1.79 11.22 -17.77
CA LEU A 154 2.54 11.59 -18.97
C LEU A 154 3.22 12.95 -18.84
N SER A 155 3.18 13.58 -17.66
CA SER A 155 3.81 14.88 -17.44
C SER A 155 5.33 14.80 -17.68
N PRO A 156 5.96 15.84 -18.27
CA PRO A 156 7.40 15.85 -18.50
C PRO A 156 8.22 15.57 -17.24
N GLN A 157 7.78 16.13 -16.10
CA GLN A 157 8.42 15.92 -14.80
C GLN A 157 8.34 14.46 -14.34
N TYR A 158 7.21 13.78 -14.56
CA TYR A 158 7.06 12.36 -14.21
C TYR A 158 7.95 11.46 -15.10
N ARG A 159 8.06 11.77 -16.40
CA ARG A 159 8.94 11.03 -17.31
C ARG A 159 10.42 11.20 -16.98
N GLU A 160 10.85 12.43 -16.72
CA GLU A 160 12.22 12.72 -16.30
C GLU A 160 12.59 11.95 -15.03
N TRP A 161 11.65 11.88 -14.09
CA TRP A 161 11.82 11.08 -12.89
C TRP A 161 11.94 9.56 -13.17
N LEU A 162 11.10 8.99 -14.04
CA LEU A 162 11.22 7.57 -14.43
C LEU A 162 12.61 7.26 -15.00
N ILE A 163 13.13 8.14 -15.86
CA ILE A 163 14.48 8.02 -16.42
C ILE A 163 15.54 8.07 -15.30
N ASN A 164 15.37 8.96 -14.32
CA ASN A 164 16.33 9.10 -13.23
C ASN A 164 16.35 7.88 -12.29
N ILE A 165 15.20 7.26 -12.02
CA ILE A 165 15.17 5.98 -11.30
C ILE A 165 15.87 4.89 -12.09
N GLU A 166 15.57 4.78 -13.38
CA GLU A 166 16.16 3.73 -14.21
C GLU A 166 17.70 3.85 -14.20
N LYS A 167 18.22 5.08 -14.26
CA LYS A 167 19.65 5.35 -14.06
C LYS A 167 20.15 4.91 -12.68
N ALA A 168 19.49 5.32 -11.61
CA ALA A 168 19.88 4.97 -10.24
C ALA A 168 19.87 3.44 -10.00
N LEU A 169 18.86 2.74 -10.54
CA LEU A 169 18.78 1.28 -10.50
C LEU A 169 19.90 0.62 -11.31
N THR A 170 20.23 1.17 -12.47
CA THR A 170 21.33 0.67 -13.31
C THR A 170 22.69 0.85 -12.62
N GLU A 171 22.90 1.98 -11.94
CA GLU A 171 24.10 2.23 -11.13
C GLU A 171 24.20 1.26 -9.96
N ALA A 172 23.09 1.01 -9.25
CA ALA A 172 23.04 -0.01 -8.20
C ALA A 172 23.31 -1.42 -8.76
N ALA A 173 22.76 -1.76 -9.92
CA ALA A 173 22.95 -3.05 -10.57
C ALA A 173 24.41 -3.32 -10.97
N THR A 174 25.14 -2.28 -11.40
CA THR A 174 26.53 -2.42 -11.87
C THR A 174 27.52 -2.62 -10.73
N HIS A 175 27.26 -2.04 -9.55
CA HIS A 175 28.11 -2.24 -8.36
C HIS A 175 28.09 -3.68 -7.83
N HIS A 176 27.03 -4.45 -8.09
CA HIS A 176 26.89 -5.85 -7.62
C HIS A 176 27.29 -6.91 -8.66
N ARG A 177 27.79 -6.51 -9.83
CA ARG A 177 28.29 -7.44 -10.87
C ARG A 177 29.80 -7.74 -10.78
N GLN A 178 30.54 -7.02 -9.93
CA GLN A 178 31.97 -7.27 -9.66
C GLN A 178 32.13 -8.21 -8.47
#